data_AF-A0A519CAB5-F1
#
_entry.id   AF-A0A519CAB5-F1
#
_cell.length_a   1.000
_cell.length_b   1.000
_cell.length_c   1.000
_cell.angle_alpha   90.00
_cell.angle_beta   90.00
_cell.angle_gamma   90.00
#
_symmetry.space_group_name_H-M   'P 1'
#
loop_
_entity.id
_entity.type
_entity.pdbx_description
1 polymer ?
#
loop_
_entity_poly.entity_id
_entity_poly.type
_entity_poly.pdbx_seq_one_letter_code
_entity_poly.pdbx_strand_id
1 'polypeptide(L)'
;MAQVVTVDLRDRAKRSENFPENWTDGMLDDAIERYEKFLLLAAKHPEEPIAPTRDIDEIWHLHMLSPVAYHRDCITLMGKILDHDGGFGAVPEEVPQLEETFMNTAKLWENEYGNSYVGNPDTQLDDDMKKCWHNCQSRCHNACKS
;
A
#
# COMPACT_ATOMS: atom_id res chain seq x y z
N MET A 1 -2.31 3.09 21.07
CA MET A 1 -2.18 4.03 19.93
C MET A 1 -3.57 4.21 19.35
N ALA A 2 -3.93 5.40 18.86
CA ALA A 2 -5.20 5.58 18.17
C ALA A 2 -5.20 4.71 16.91
N GLN A 3 -6.30 4.02 16.65
CA GLN A 3 -6.43 3.15 15.48
C GLN A 3 -6.45 4.03 14.21
N VAL A 4 -5.49 3.84 13.31
CA VAL A 4 -5.34 4.63 12.07
C VAL A 4 -6.36 4.17 11.03
N VAL A 5 -6.61 2.86 10.97
CA VAL A 5 -7.54 2.22 10.03
C VAL A 5 -8.71 1.61 10.78
N THR A 6 -9.91 2.05 10.45
CA THR A 6 -11.14 1.73 11.20
C THR A 6 -11.77 0.38 10.85
N VAL A 7 -11.32 -0.27 9.77
CA VAL A 7 -11.77 -1.60 9.38
C VAL A 7 -10.85 -2.69 9.92
N ASP A 8 -11.41 -3.85 10.22
CA ASP A 8 -10.64 -5.04 10.57
C ASP A 8 -9.98 -5.63 9.32
N LEU A 9 -8.74 -5.21 9.05
CA LEU A 9 -7.97 -5.67 7.89
C LEU A 9 -7.63 -7.16 7.94
N ARG A 10 -7.58 -7.79 9.12
CA ARG A 10 -7.39 -9.25 9.21
C ARG A 10 -8.61 -9.98 8.71
N ASP A 11 -9.80 -9.55 9.14
CA ASP A 11 -11.07 -10.10 8.67
C ASP A 11 -11.26 -9.86 7.17
N ARG A 12 -10.78 -8.73 6.63
CA ARG A 12 -10.76 -8.48 5.17
C ARG A 12 -9.83 -9.42 4.44
N ALA A 13 -8.61 -9.62 4.94
CA ALA A 13 -7.63 -10.54 4.34
C ALA A 13 -8.18 -11.97 4.26
N LYS A 14 -8.76 -12.48 5.37
CA LYS A 14 -9.32 -13.85 5.45
C LYS A 14 -10.49 -14.10 4.51
N ARG A 15 -11.24 -13.06 4.12
CA ARG A 15 -12.41 -13.16 3.23
C ARG A 15 -12.10 -12.78 1.78
N SER A 16 -10.88 -12.34 1.50
CA SER A 16 -10.48 -11.93 0.16
C SER A 16 -10.11 -13.16 -0.68
N GLU A 17 -10.71 -13.26 -1.87
CA GLU A 17 -10.46 -14.36 -2.81
C GLU A 17 -9.04 -14.35 -3.39
N ASN A 18 -8.36 -13.20 -3.35
CA ASN A 18 -7.07 -12.98 -4.01
C ASN A 18 -5.95 -12.61 -3.01
N PHE A 19 -6.18 -12.79 -1.72
CA PHE A 19 -5.11 -12.53 -0.74
C PHE A 19 -4.07 -13.66 -0.78
N PRO A 20 -2.76 -13.36 -0.66
CA PRO A 20 -1.73 -14.39 -0.76
C PRO A 20 -1.92 -15.51 0.29
N GLU A 21 -2.13 -16.74 -0.17
CA GLU A 21 -2.35 -17.92 0.70
C GLU A 21 -1.13 -18.27 1.58
N ASN A 22 0.07 -17.82 1.18
CA ASN A 22 1.32 -18.14 1.85
C ASN A 22 1.68 -17.17 2.99
N TRP A 23 0.83 -16.19 3.31
CA TRP A 23 1.05 -15.28 4.43
C TRP A 23 0.65 -15.92 5.75
N THR A 24 1.57 -15.91 6.70
CA THR A 24 1.26 -16.28 8.10
C THR A 24 0.55 -15.13 8.80
N ASP A 25 -0.15 -15.41 9.91
CA ASP A 25 -0.77 -14.35 10.74
C ASP A 25 0.26 -13.29 11.17
N GLY A 26 1.50 -13.68 11.48
CA GLY A 26 2.56 -12.73 11.84
C GLY A 26 2.96 -11.82 10.68
N MET A 27 3.08 -12.37 9.46
CA MET A 27 3.38 -11.57 8.26
C MET A 27 2.26 -10.57 7.94
N LEU A 28 1.00 -11.00 8.13
CA LEU A 28 -0.16 -10.12 7.98
C LEU A 28 -0.13 -8.97 8.99
N ASP A 29 0.28 -9.23 10.23
CA ASP A 29 0.36 -8.23 11.28
C ASP A 29 1.43 -7.19 11.02
N ASP A 30 2.61 -7.66 10.63
CA ASP A 30 3.72 -6.80 10.25
C ASP A 30 3.33 -5.91 9.07
N ALA A 31 2.64 -6.45 8.07
CA ALA A 31 2.17 -5.69 6.90
C ALA A 31 1.07 -4.67 7.27
N ILE A 32 0.14 -5.02 8.16
CA ILE A 32 -0.89 -4.08 8.65
C ILE A 32 -0.23 -2.92 9.39
N GLU A 33 0.70 -3.21 10.31
CA GLU A 33 1.43 -2.16 11.04
C GLU A 33 2.21 -1.25 10.07
N ARG A 34 2.87 -1.85 9.07
CA ARG A 34 3.60 -1.10 8.04
C ARG A 34 2.67 -0.22 7.19
N TYR A 35 1.49 -0.70 6.85
CA TYR A 35 0.48 0.08 6.14
C TYR A 35 -0.04 1.27 6.98
N GLU A 36 -0.31 1.08 8.27
CA GLU A 36 -0.70 2.19 9.15
C GLU A 36 0.39 3.25 9.24
N LYS A 37 1.66 2.84 9.35
CA LYS A 37 2.81 3.75 9.27
C LYS A 37 2.89 4.47 7.92
N PHE A 38 2.67 3.77 6.81
CA PHE A 38 2.64 4.36 5.49
C PHE A 38 1.59 5.48 5.36
N LEU A 39 0.38 5.29 5.90
CA LEU A 39 -0.66 6.33 5.92
C LEU A 39 -0.24 7.55 6.76
N LEU A 40 0.41 7.34 7.90
CA LEU A 40 0.93 8.42 8.73
C LEU A 40 2.06 9.18 8.04
N LEU A 41 2.94 8.47 7.33
CA LEU A 41 4.01 9.06 6.54
C LEU A 41 3.44 9.93 5.40
N ALA A 42 2.42 9.43 4.71
CA ALA A 42 1.66 10.16 3.68
C ALA A 42 1.06 11.46 4.23
N ALA A 43 0.43 11.37 5.41
CA ALA A 43 -0.19 12.51 6.05
C ALA A 43 0.84 13.56 6.51
N LYS A 44 2.03 13.13 6.90
CA LYS A 44 3.13 14.00 7.32
C LYS A 44 3.80 14.73 6.14
N HIS A 45 3.80 14.12 4.96
CA HIS A 45 4.42 14.64 3.75
C HIS A 45 3.41 14.80 2.60
N PRO A 46 2.38 15.66 2.75
CA PRO A 46 1.24 15.71 1.82
C PRO A 46 1.58 16.22 0.41
N GLU A 47 2.76 16.83 0.23
CA GLU A 47 3.28 17.36 -1.05
C GLU A 47 4.23 16.38 -1.76
N GLU A 48 4.65 15.30 -1.08
CA GLU A 48 5.56 14.32 -1.63
C GLU A 48 4.78 13.13 -2.20
N PRO A 49 5.06 12.67 -3.42
CA PRO A 49 4.54 11.38 -3.89
C PRO A 49 5.17 10.25 -3.07
N ILE A 50 4.38 9.23 -2.79
CA ILE A 50 4.82 8.05 -2.04
C ILE A 50 4.49 6.77 -2.80
N ALA A 51 5.37 5.77 -2.72
CA ALA A 51 5.17 4.47 -3.33
C ALA A 51 5.19 3.37 -2.25
N PRO A 52 4.17 2.49 -2.20
CA PRO A 52 4.13 1.40 -1.25
C PRO A 52 5.14 0.30 -1.60
N THR A 53 5.59 -0.47 -0.60
CA THR A 53 6.16 -1.80 -0.83
C THR A 53 5.03 -2.80 -1.14
N ARG A 54 5.36 -3.98 -1.69
CA ARG A 54 4.34 -4.97 -2.09
C ARG A 54 3.39 -5.38 -0.96
N ASP A 55 3.92 -5.61 0.23
CA ASP A 55 3.14 -5.97 1.41
C ASP A 55 2.20 -4.83 1.85
N ILE A 56 2.67 -3.58 1.78
CA ILE A 56 1.85 -2.40 2.07
C ILE A 56 0.74 -2.24 1.03
N ASP A 57 1.03 -2.45 -0.25
CA ASP A 57 0.05 -2.34 -1.34
C ASP A 57 -1.07 -3.38 -1.22
N GLU A 58 -0.74 -4.63 -0.88
CA GLU A 58 -1.75 -5.69 -0.66
C GLU A 58 -2.73 -5.32 0.48
N ILE A 59 -2.22 -4.72 1.58
CA ILE A 59 -3.08 -4.25 2.66
C ILE A 59 -3.87 -3.00 2.26
N TRP A 60 -3.27 -2.10 1.49
CA TRP A 60 -3.94 -0.90 1.00
C TRP A 60 -5.15 -1.29 0.12
N HIS A 61 -5.01 -2.29 -0.76
CA HIS A 61 -6.14 -2.79 -1.56
C HIS A 61 -7.29 -3.31 -0.67
N LEU A 62 -6.98 -4.06 0.39
CA LEU A 62 -8.01 -4.52 1.35
C LEU A 62 -8.75 -3.35 2.01
N HIS A 63 -8.05 -2.25 2.31
CA HIS A 63 -8.67 -1.06 2.86
C HIS A 63 -9.57 -0.38 1.83
N MET A 64 -9.11 -0.21 0.58
CA MET A 64 -9.88 0.40 -0.51
C MET A 64 -11.17 -0.38 -0.85
N LEU A 65 -11.18 -1.70 -0.65
CA LEU A 65 -12.39 -2.55 -0.77
C LEU A 65 -13.47 -2.24 0.29
N SER A 66 -13.17 -1.39 1.28
CA SER A 66 -14.14 -0.81 2.22
C SER A 66 -14.27 0.70 1.98
N PRO A 67 -14.83 1.15 0.83
CA PRO A 67 -14.68 2.52 0.33
C PRO A 67 -15.20 3.61 1.29
N VAL A 68 -16.26 3.35 2.06
CA VAL A 68 -16.77 4.29 3.07
C VAL A 68 -15.78 4.51 4.20
N ALA A 69 -15.16 3.44 4.68
CA ALA A 69 -14.15 3.52 5.73
C ALA A 69 -12.87 4.14 5.18
N TYR A 70 -12.42 3.71 4.01
CA TYR A 70 -11.24 4.25 3.34
C TYR A 70 -11.34 5.77 3.16
N HIS A 71 -12.45 6.24 2.61
CA HIS A 71 -12.72 7.67 2.47
C HIS A 71 -12.67 8.38 3.82
N ARG A 72 -13.39 7.89 4.84
CA ARG A 72 -13.41 8.51 6.17
C ARG A 72 -12.00 8.61 6.76
N ASP A 73 -11.23 7.54 6.69
CA ASP A 73 -9.94 7.43 7.33
C ASP A 73 -8.92 8.34 6.64
N CYS A 74 -8.90 8.37 5.30
CA CYS A 74 -8.11 9.33 4.53
C CYS A 74 -8.47 10.79 4.86
N ILE A 75 -9.76 11.15 4.85
CA ILE A 75 -10.18 12.51 5.18
C ILE A 75 -9.80 12.89 6.63
N THR A 76 -9.91 11.95 7.57
CA THR A 76 -9.54 12.19 8.98
C THR A 76 -8.04 12.38 9.15
N LEU A 77 -7.22 11.61 8.43
CA LEU A 77 -5.76 11.63 8.57
C LEU A 77 -5.08 12.76 7.79
N MET A 78 -5.54 13.04 6.57
CA MET A 78 -4.85 13.93 5.62
C MET A 78 -5.76 14.95 4.93
N GLY A 79 -7.06 14.95 5.20
CA GLY A 79 -8.02 15.91 4.61
C GLY A 79 -8.34 15.70 3.13
N LYS A 80 -7.75 14.69 2.50
CA LYS A 80 -7.95 14.29 1.10
C LYS A 80 -7.92 12.77 0.98
N ILE A 81 -8.37 12.22 -0.15
CA ILE A 81 -8.18 10.80 -0.45
C ILE A 81 -6.73 10.61 -0.89
N LEU A 82 -6.08 9.55 -0.41
CA LEU A 82 -4.80 9.12 -0.97
C LEU A 82 -5.10 8.38 -2.28
N ASP A 83 -4.78 8.98 -3.41
CA ASP A 83 -5.12 8.37 -4.69
C ASP A 83 -4.21 7.17 -4.99
N HIS A 84 -4.77 6.11 -5.60
CA HIS A 84 -4.04 4.91 -5.99
C HIS A 84 -4.00 4.82 -7.51
N ASP A 85 -2.83 5.10 -8.08
CA ASP A 85 -2.54 4.83 -9.48
C ASP A 85 -1.80 3.49 -9.61
N GLY A 86 -2.56 2.41 -9.61
CA GLY A 86 -2.01 1.07 -9.78
C GLY A 86 -1.41 0.79 -11.16
N GLY A 87 -1.52 1.73 -12.11
CA GLY A 87 -0.98 1.61 -13.46
C GLY A 87 0.19 2.55 -13.76
N PHE A 88 0.53 3.48 -12.86
CA PHE A 88 1.79 4.22 -12.90
C PHE A 88 2.93 3.24 -13.14
N GLY A 89 4.00 3.57 -13.89
CA GLY A 89 5.13 2.67 -14.13
C GLY A 89 4.87 1.45 -15.02
N ALA A 90 3.64 1.28 -15.54
CA ALA A 90 3.31 0.22 -16.49
C ALA A 90 3.93 0.45 -17.87
N VAL A 91 4.34 1.69 -18.18
CA VAL A 91 5.05 2.03 -19.42
C VAL A 91 6.52 2.37 -19.12
N PRO A 92 7.47 2.05 -20.03
CA PRO A 92 8.90 2.25 -19.80
C PRO A 92 9.30 3.68 -19.43
N GLU A 93 8.55 4.68 -19.91
CA GLU A 93 8.81 6.10 -19.67
C GLU A 93 8.55 6.53 -18.23
N GLU A 94 7.70 5.82 -17.49
CA GLU A 94 7.32 6.14 -16.11
C GLU A 94 8.21 5.43 -15.07
N VAL A 95 8.91 4.37 -15.47
CA VAL A 95 9.78 3.57 -14.58
C VAL A 95 10.82 4.41 -13.83
N PRO A 96 11.55 5.36 -14.46
CA PRO A 96 12.51 6.19 -13.73
C PRO A 96 11.87 7.04 -12.64
N GLN A 97 10.68 7.60 -12.90
CA GLN A 97 9.97 8.44 -11.94
C GLN A 97 9.40 7.61 -10.78
N LEU A 98 8.95 6.39 -11.07
CA LEU A 98 8.60 5.42 -10.06
C LEU A 98 9.81 5.10 -9.16
N GLU A 99 10.94 4.72 -9.75
CA GLU A 99 12.14 4.38 -8.98
C GLU A 99 12.56 5.53 -8.05
N GLU A 100 12.53 6.76 -8.57
CA GLU A 100 12.78 7.95 -7.76
C GLU A 100 11.78 8.12 -6.61
N THR A 101 10.48 7.96 -6.89
CA THR A 101 9.40 8.06 -5.90
C THR A 101 9.56 7.01 -4.79
N PHE A 102 9.86 5.77 -5.16
CA PHE A 102 10.10 4.68 -4.20
C PHE A 102 11.33 4.95 -3.34
N MET A 103 12.43 5.38 -3.94
CA MET A 103 13.65 5.74 -3.22
C MET A 103 13.45 6.93 -2.28
N ASN A 104 12.63 7.92 -2.68
CA ASN A 104 12.26 9.03 -1.79
C ASN A 104 11.42 8.53 -0.61
N THR A 105 10.42 7.68 -0.87
CA THR A 105 9.60 7.06 0.18
C THR A 105 10.46 6.28 1.17
N ALA A 106 11.43 5.51 0.69
CA ALA A 106 12.34 4.75 1.53
C ALA A 106 13.18 5.65 2.46
N LYS A 107 13.66 6.80 1.95
CA LYS A 107 14.38 7.79 2.77
C LYS A 107 13.49 8.43 3.81
N LEU A 108 12.27 8.85 3.43
CA LEU A 108 11.29 9.42 4.35
C LEU A 108 10.96 8.43 5.47
N TRP A 109 10.75 7.17 5.12
CA TRP A 109 10.49 6.08 6.07
C TRP A 109 11.65 5.87 7.05
N GLU A 110 12.89 5.75 6.55
CA GLU A 110 14.06 5.54 7.40
C GLU A 110 14.28 6.73 8.36
N ASN A 111 14.09 7.95 7.87
CA ASN A 111 14.16 9.15 8.70
C ASN A 111 13.08 9.19 9.79
N GLU A 112 11.87 8.69 9.49
CA GLU A 112 10.74 8.73 10.43
C GLU A 112 10.80 7.61 11.47
N TYR A 113 11.10 6.38 11.03
CA TYR A 113 10.96 5.17 11.85
C TYR A 113 12.27 4.53 12.26
N GLY A 114 13.41 5.01 11.74
CA GLY A 114 14.75 4.53 12.10
C GLY A 114 15.04 3.10 11.66
N ASN A 115 14.28 2.55 10.70
CA ASN A 115 14.49 1.23 10.13
C ASN A 115 14.31 1.25 8.60
N SER A 116 14.80 0.20 7.93
CA SER A 116 14.72 0.09 6.48
C SER A 116 13.27 -0.03 6.00
N TYR A 117 12.93 0.70 4.94
CA TYR A 117 11.62 0.59 4.30
C TYR A 117 11.42 -0.77 3.65
N VAL A 118 12.48 -1.35 3.08
CA VAL A 118 12.48 -2.69 2.51
C VAL A 118 13.14 -3.68 3.47
N GLY A 119 12.44 -4.76 3.82
CA GLY A 119 13.01 -5.82 4.66
C GLY A 119 14.08 -6.64 3.92
N ASN A 120 13.85 -6.93 2.63
CA ASN A 120 14.83 -7.49 1.71
C ASN A 120 14.74 -6.76 0.35
N PRO A 121 15.75 -5.93 0.00
CA PRO A 121 15.79 -5.17 -1.26
C PRO A 121 15.63 -6.06 -2.50
N ASP A 122 16.19 -7.28 -2.48
CA ASP A 122 16.22 -8.18 -3.64
C ASP A 122 14.84 -8.76 -3.99
N THR A 123 13.89 -8.74 -3.05
CA THR A 123 12.50 -9.20 -3.25
C THR A 123 11.53 -8.07 -3.58
N GLN A 124 12.00 -6.82 -3.51
CA GLN A 124 11.16 -5.64 -3.70
C GLN A 124 11.43 -4.94 -5.03
N LEU A 125 12.47 -5.33 -5.77
CA LEU A 125 12.83 -4.78 -7.08
C LEU A 125 13.08 -5.89 -8.12
N ASP A 126 12.56 -7.10 -7.87
CA ASP A 126 12.60 -8.16 -8.87
C ASP A 126 11.61 -7.88 -10.02
N ASP A 127 11.77 -8.59 -11.13
CA ASP A 127 10.88 -8.46 -12.30
C ASP A 127 9.41 -8.79 -11.98
N ASP A 128 9.10 -9.34 -10.81
CA ASP A 128 7.75 -9.59 -10.32
C ASP A 128 7.14 -8.37 -9.62
N MET A 129 7.94 -7.47 -9.03
CA MET A 129 7.44 -6.17 -8.57
C MET A 129 6.84 -5.38 -9.74
N LYS A 130 7.48 -5.37 -10.92
CA LYS A 130 6.92 -4.78 -12.15
C LYS A 130 5.58 -5.43 -12.58
N LYS A 131 5.29 -6.67 -12.14
CA LYS A 131 4.06 -7.39 -12.51
C LYS A 131 2.89 -7.17 -11.56
N CYS A 132 3.13 -6.81 -10.29
CA CYS A 132 2.06 -6.39 -9.37
C CYS A 132 1.23 -5.22 -9.96
N TRP A 133 1.88 -4.41 -10.80
CA TRP A 133 1.40 -3.18 -11.43
C TRP A 133 0.40 -3.44 -12.55
N HIS A 134 0.33 -4.67 -13.06
CA HIS A 134 -0.55 -5.00 -14.19
C HIS A 134 -1.86 -5.69 -13.80
N ASN A 135 -2.11 -5.98 -12.51
CA ASN A 135 -3.28 -6.77 -12.09
C ASN A 135 -4.26 -6.06 -11.14
N CYS A 136 -4.08 -4.76 -10.88
CA CYS A 136 -5.03 -3.95 -10.10
C CYS A 136 -6.44 -3.96 -10.73
N GLN A 137 -6.52 -4.00 -12.06
CA GLN A 137 -7.82 -4.04 -12.76
C GLN A 137 -8.63 -5.28 -12.38
N SER A 138 -8.02 -6.47 -12.23
CA SER A 138 -8.75 -7.71 -11.93
C SER A 138 -9.28 -7.78 -10.49
N ARG A 139 -8.62 -7.12 -9.53
CA ARG A 139 -9.02 -7.09 -8.12
C ARG A 139 -10.23 -6.18 -7.88
N CYS A 140 -10.28 -5.03 -8.55
CA CYS A 140 -11.40 -4.09 -8.44
C CYS A 140 -12.61 -4.48 -9.33
N HIS A 141 -12.40 -5.12 -10.48
CA HIS A 141 -13.51 -5.50 -11.38
C HIS A 141 -14.47 -6.54 -10.77
N ASN A 142 -13.98 -7.42 -9.89
CA ASN A 142 -14.81 -8.47 -9.29
C ASN A 142 -15.50 -8.05 -7.98
N ALA A 143 -15.01 -7.04 -7.29
CA ALA A 143 -15.61 -6.54 -6.04
C ALA A 143 -16.85 -5.65 -6.27
N CYS A 144 -16.99 -5.09 -7.47
CA CYS A 144 -18.09 -4.20 -7.86
C CYS A 144 -18.99 -4.82 -8.95
N LYS A 145 -19.38 -6.10 -8.80
CA LYS A 145 -20.49 -6.65 -9.60
C LYS A 145 -21.81 -6.05 -9.10
N SER A 146 -22.16 -4.87 -9.59
CA SER A 146 -23.54 -4.38 -9.65
C SER A 146 -24.32 -5.13 -10.72
#